data_AF-A0A535YZH3-F1
#
_entry.id   AF-A0A535YZH3-F1
#
_cell.length_a   1.000
_cell.length_b   1.000
_cell.length_c   1.000
_cell.angle_alpha   90.00
_cell.angle_beta   90.00
_cell.angle_gamma   90.00
#
_symmetry.space_group_name_H-M   'P 1'
#
loop_
_entity.id
_entity.type
_entity.pdbx_description
1 polymer ?
#
loop_
_entity_poly.entity_id
_entity_poly.type
_entity_poly.pdbx_seq_one_letter_code
_entity_poly.pdbx_strand_id
1 'polypeptide(L)'
;MPHSLPPYHLTTLPSGARFVTTELKDRPSITMAIMFKVGSRYETDEQAGVSHFLEHMFFKGSAKYAGAKEIAEAIEGVGGVLNAATDKELTMFWARVPRTKAKLAVDVLGDMLFDPLFDPKEVEKERLVVLEELRMYLDSPQEYVHSLFEQISWPNHPLGREIGGTETSVRALTREDLLGYLNQHYLLRNMVVTMAGPLNQDEAIGLIEPYLRPRGNGTVPAFLPSIGNGLRPNVLIKQKKTEQAHLCLGVHAPSYMDKDRHVIDILNCVLGEGMSSRNRSTNRS
;
A
#
# COMPACT_ATOMS: atom_id res chain seq x y z
N MET A 1 -19.93 -27.39 1.81
CA MET A 1 -18.58 -27.69 1.28
C MET A 1 -17.67 -26.60 1.82
N PRO A 2 -16.67 -26.88 2.66
CA PRO A 2 -15.68 -25.86 2.97
C PRO A 2 -14.98 -25.51 1.65
N HIS A 3 -15.09 -24.27 1.18
CA HIS A 3 -14.33 -23.80 0.04
C HIS A 3 -12.86 -23.79 0.44
N SER A 4 -12.13 -24.86 0.11
CA SER A 4 -10.68 -24.84 0.16
C SER A 4 -10.21 -23.69 -0.73
N LEU A 5 -9.30 -22.86 -0.21
CA LEU A 5 -8.68 -21.83 -1.02
C LEU A 5 -8.12 -22.46 -2.30
N PRO A 6 -8.32 -21.84 -3.47
CA PRO A 6 -7.74 -22.35 -4.71
C PRO A 6 -6.22 -22.47 -4.51
N PRO A 7 -5.61 -23.57 -4.98
CA PRO A 7 -4.18 -23.77 -4.85
C PRO A 7 -3.43 -22.61 -5.51
N TYR A 8 -2.38 -22.14 -4.85
CA TYR A 8 -1.47 -21.14 -5.40
C TYR A 8 -0.11 -21.77 -5.68
N HIS A 9 0.60 -21.20 -6.66
CA HIS A 9 1.97 -21.55 -6.95
C HIS A 9 2.88 -20.38 -6.57
N LEU A 10 3.93 -20.66 -5.79
CA LEU A 10 4.96 -19.71 -5.39
C LEU A 10 6.27 -20.07 -6.08
N THR A 11 6.85 -19.11 -6.79
CA THR A 11 8.16 -19.26 -7.44
C THR A 11 9.03 -18.05 -7.13
N THR A 12 10.32 -18.27 -6.88
CA THR A 12 11.30 -17.17 -6.78
C THR A 12 12.14 -17.17 -8.05
N LEU A 13 12.13 -16.06 -8.78
CA LEU A 13 12.91 -15.91 -10.01
C LEU A 13 14.40 -15.72 -9.69
N PRO A 14 15.32 -15.99 -10.64
CA PRO A 14 16.75 -15.71 -10.48
C PRO A 14 17.04 -14.24 -10.11
N SER A 15 16.17 -13.31 -10.51
CA SER A 15 16.24 -11.88 -10.16
C SER A 15 15.93 -11.57 -8.69
N GLY A 16 15.46 -12.56 -7.92
CA GLY A 16 15.01 -12.44 -6.52
C GLY A 16 13.55 -12.04 -6.35
N ALA A 17 12.86 -11.67 -7.44
CA ALA A 17 11.42 -11.41 -7.42
C ALA A 17 10.65 -12.67 -7.08
N ARG A 18 9.67 -12.55 -6.18
CA ARG A 18 8.75 -13.63 -5.84
C ARG A 18 7.48 -13.53 -6.66
N PHE A 19 6.96 -14.65 -7.11
CA PHE A 19 5.80 -14.76 -7.96
C PHE A 19 4.76 -15.66 -7.31
N VAL A 20 3.52 -15.17 -7.18
CA VAL A 20 2.39 -15.95 -6.66
C VAL A 20 1.30 -16.00 -7.71
N THR A 21 1.01 -17.19 -8.24
CA THR A 21 -0.07 -17.38 -9.23
C THR A 21 -1.19 -18.20 -8.64
N THR A 22 -2.43 -17.81 -8.88
CA THR A 22 -3.61 -18.62 -8.58
C THR A 22 -4.40 -18.82 -9.87
N GLU A 23 -4.41 -20.06 -10.37
CA GLU A 23 -5.14 -20.40 -11.59
C GLU A 23 -6.64 -20.52 -11.28
N LEU A 24 -7.45 -19.69 -11.92
CA LEU A 24 -8.90 -19.59 -11.78
C LEU A 24 -9.56 -19.72 -13.16
N LYS A 25 -9.64 -20.95 -13.68
CA LYS A 25 -10.08 -21.26 -15.05
C LYS A 25 -11.47 -20.70 -15.41
N ASP A 26 -12.38 -20.65 -14.45
CA ASP A 26 -13.77 -20.22 -14.68
C ASP A 26 -13.97 -18.70 -14.56
N ARG A 27 -12.89 -17.92 -14.33
CA ARG A 27 -12.98 -16.46 -14.20
C ARG A 27 -12.75 -15.80 -15.56
N PRO A 28 -13.60 -14.84 -15.98
CA PRO A 28 -13.42 -14.13 -17.24
C PRO A 28 -12.38 -13.00 -17.16
N SER A 29 -11.86 -12.70 -15.97
CA SER A 29 -10.92 -11.62 -15.69
C SER A 29 -9.63 -12.14 -15.06
N ILE A 30 -8.59 -11.31 -15.16
CA ILE A 30 -7.33 -11.46 -14.45
C ILE A 30 -7.15 -10.26 -13.53
N THR A 31 -6.65 -10.50 -12.33
CA THR A 31 -6.10 -9.47 -11.45
C THR A 31 -4.60 -9.70 -11.33
N MET A 32 -3.81 -8.65 -11.49
CA MET A 32 -2.40 -8.66 -11.12
C MET A 32 -2.12 -7.58 -10.09
N ALA A 33 -1.17 -7.84 -9.21
CA ALA A 33 -0.63 -6.86 -8.29
C ALA A 33 0.88 -6.99 -8.18
N ILE A 34 1.58 -5.86 -8.16
CA ILE A 34 3.00 -5.75 -7.92
C ILE A 34 3.17 -5.03 -6.58
N MET A 35 3.78 -5.72 -5.63
CA MET A 35 3.90 -5.32 -4.25
C MET A 35 5.38 -5.17 -3.90
N PHE A 36 5.73 -4.06 -3.25
CA PHE A 36 7.05 -3.86 -2.66
C PHE A 36 6.90 -3.86 -1.15
N LYS A 37 7.76 -4.60 -0.45
CA LYS A 37 7.79 -4.59 1.02
C LYS A 37 8.54 -3.34 1.51
N VAL A 38 7.98 -2.19 1.23
CA VAL A 38 8.37 -0.84 1.66
C VAL A 38 7.08 -0.04 1.81
N GLY A 39 7.08 0.91 2.73
CA GLY A 39 5.95 1.75 3.10
C GLY A 39 6.42 2.82 4.08
N SER A 40 5.51 3.56 4.72
CA SER A 40 5.91 4.72 5.54
C SER A 40 6.75 4.38 6.78
N ARG A 41 6.73 3.11 7.25
CA ARG A 41 7.54 2.64 8.38
C ARG A 41 9.05 2.69 8.11
N TYR A 42 9.45 2.65 6.84
CA TYR A 42 10.86 2.56 6.44
C TYR A 42 11.48 3.93 6.13
N GLU A 43 10.72 5.00 6.28
CA GLU A 43 11.13 6.37 5.99
C GLU A 43 11.82 7.02 7.19
N THR A 44 12.85 7.83 6.94
CA THR A 44 13.36 8.74 7.97
C THR A 44 12.35 9.86 8.27
N ASP A 45 12.58 10.65 9.31
CA ASP A 45 11.70 11.78 9.63
C ASP A 45 11.74 12.84 8.51
N GLU A 46 12.90 13.04 7.89
CA GLU A 46 13.09 13.97 6.78
C GLU A 46 12.39 13.49 5.49
N GLN A 47 12.31 12.17 5.31
CA GLN A 47 11.70 11.54 4.14
C GLN A 47 10.21 11.22 4.32
N ALA A 48 9.62 11.58 5.46
CA ALA A 48 8.23 11.24 5.78
C ALA A 48 7.26 11.62 4.64
N GLY A 49 6.52 10.62 4.15
CA GLY A 49 5.57 10.74 3.03
C GLY A 49 6.14 10.34 1.66
N VAL A 50 7.43 10.01 1.55
CA VAL A 50 8.08 9.68 0.26
C VAL A 50 7.45 8.46 -0.42
N SER A 51 7.03 7.43 0.31
CA SER A 51 6.44 6.21 -0.27
C SER A 51 5.08 6.51 -0.90
N HIS A 52 4.25 7.28 -0.19
CA HIS A 52 2.95 7.75 -0.67
C HIS A 52 3.11 8.70 -1.87
N PHE A 53 4.09 9.59 -1.81
CA PHE A 53 4.35 10.51 -2.92
C PHE A 53 4.88 9.76 -4.17
N LEU A 54 5.73 8.75 -3.99
CA LEU A 54 6.15 7.87 -5.08
C LEU A 54 4.97 7.16 -5.73
N GLU A 55 4.02 6.67 -4.92
CA GLU A 55 2.78 6.06 -5.41
C GLU A 55 2.06 6.99 -6.41
N HIS A 56 1.83 8.26 -6.05
CA HIS A 56 1.24 9.26 -6.94
C HIS A 56 2.06 9.43 -8.22
N MET A 57 3.37 9.56 -8.08
CA MET A 57 4.27 9.86 -9.19
C MET A 57 4.32 8.74 -10.23
N PHE A 58 4.11 7.47 -9.85
CA PHE A 58 4.03 6.38 -10.81
C PHE A 58 2.87 6.57 -11.81
N PHE A 59 1.79 7.23 -11.42
CA PHE A 59 0.67 7.52 -12.33
C PHE A 59 0.93 8.74 -13.23
N LYS A 60 2.02 9.49 -13.07
CA LYS A 60 2.26 10.74 -13.82
C LYS A 60 3.04 10.56 -15.11
N GLY A 61 3.11 9.33 -15.60
CA GLY A 61 3.67 9.01 -16.91
C GLY A 61 4.93 8.16 -16.84
N SER A 62 5.12 7.43 -17.92
CA SER A 62 6.19 6.45 -18.15
C SER A 62 6.64 6.51 -19.61
N ALA A 63 7.65 5.72 -19.97
CA ALA A 63 8.28 5.79 -21.29
C ALA A 63 7.30 5.53 -22.46
N LYS A 64 6.32 4.62 -22.30
CA LYS A 64 5.30 4.34 -23.33
C LYS A 64 4.01 5.14 -23.16
N TYR A 65 3.68 5.56 -21.95
CA TYR A 65 2.44 6.24 -21.61
C TYR A 65 2.77 7.62 -21.03
N ALA A 66 2.69 8.66 -21.85
CA ALA A 66 3.32 9.96 -21.58
C ALA A 66 2.73 10.72 -20.38
N GLY A 67 1.56 10.31 -19.87
CA GLY A 67 0.96 10.94 -18.70
C GLY A 67 -0.22 10.16 -18.13
N ALA A 68 -0.75 10.67 -17.01
CA ALA A 68 -1.81 10.03 -16.24
C ALA A 68 -3.06 9.68 -17.04
N LYS A 69 -3.44 10.54 -17.98
CA LYS A 69 -4.60 10.31 -18.84
C LYS A 69 -4.42 9.07 -19.74
N GLU A 70 -3.25 8.92 -20.36
CA GLU A 70 -2.98 7.77 -21.24
C GLU A 70 -2.91 6.46 -20.45
N ILE A 71 -2.31 6.48 -19.26
CA ILE A 71 -2.28 5.34 -18.34
C ILE A 71 -3.72 4.92 -17.97
N ALA A 72 -4.56 5.87 -17.57
CA ALA A 72 -5.95 5.62 -17.21
C ALA A 72 -6.77 5.11 -18.40
N GLU A 73 -6.72 5.79 -19.55
CA GLU A 73 -7.47 5.40 -20.75
C GLU A 73 -7.07 4.01 -21.27
N ALA A 74 -5.80 3.62 -21.16
CA ALA A 74 -5.33 2.30 -21.57
C ALA A 74 -6.01 1.16 -20.78
N ILE A 75 -6.26 1.34 -19.48
CA ILE A 75 -6.89 0.33 -18.63
C ILE A 75 -8.40 0.48 -18.58
N GLU A 76 -8.91 1.68 -18.31
CA GLU A 76 -10.35 1.95 -18.19
C GLU A 76 -11.07 1.78 -19.53
N GLY A 77 -10.42 2.15 -20.64
CA GLY A 77 -10.95 2.01 -22.00
C GLY A 77 -11.22 0.57 -22.42
N VAL A 78 -10.70 -0.42 -21.69
CA VAL A 78 -10.98 -1.84 -21.90
C VAL A 78 -11.84 -2.45 -20.78
N GLY A 79 -12.51 -1.62 -19.97
CA GLY A 79 -13.32 -2.04 -18.83
C GLY A 79 -12.48 -2.53 -17.64
N GLY A 80 -11.22 -2.12 -17.58
CA GLY A 80 -10.32 -2.43 -16.48
C GLY A 80 -10.42 -1.47 -15.31
N VAL A 81 -9.76 -1.85 -14.22
CA VAL A 81 -9.50 -0.99 -13.06
C VAL A 81 -8.01 -1.04 -12.77
N LEU A 82 -7.40 0.11 -12.55
CA LEU A 82 -6.02 0.28 -12.11
C LEU A 82 -6.03 1.10 -10.83
N ASN A 83 -5.29 0.68 -9.82
CA ASN A 83 -5.14 1.47 -8.61
C ASN A 83 -3.83 1.13 -7.88
N ALA A 84 -3.52 1.90 -6.85
CA ALA A 84 -2.42 1.65 -5.95
C ALA A 84 -2.85 1.87 -4.50
N ALA A 85 -1.97 1.49 -3.58
CA ALA A 85 -2.09 1.81 -2.17
C ALA A 85 -0.72 1.78 -1.51
N THR A 86 -0.51 2.70 -0.58
CA THR A 86 0.62 2.72 0.33
C THR A 86 0.13 2.55 1.76
N ASP A 87 0.79 1.66 2.49
CA ASP A 87 0.58 1.40 3.91
C ASP A 87 1.92 1.58 4.65
N LYS A 88 1.95 1.35 5.96
CA LYS A 88 3.16 1.43 6.77
C LYS A 88 4.23 0.46 6.26
N GLU A 89 3.86 -0.72 5.78
CA GLU A 89 4.81 -1.79 5.44
C GLU A 89 4.83 -2.24 3.98
N LEU A 90 3.92 -1.70 3.16
CA LEU A 90 3.62 -2.20 1.83
C LEU A 90 3.24 -1.04 0.91
N THR A 91 3.77 -1.07 -0.31
CA THR A 91 3.26 -0.27 -1.43
C THR A 91 2.89 -1.24 -2.55
N MET A 92 1.66 -1.13 -3.05
CA MET A 92 1.08 -2.06 -4.01
C MET A 92 0.47 -1.30 -5.19
N PHE A 93 0.72 -1.81 -6.39
CA PHE A 93 0.07 -1.37 -7.63
C PHE A 93 -0.64 -2.54 -8.25
N TRP A 94 -1.89 -2.38 -8.64
CA TRP A 94 -2.67 -3.52 -9.14
C TRP A 94 -3.62 -3.11 -10.24
N ALA A 95 -3.88 -4.06 -11.13
CA ALA A 95 -4.83 -3.90 -12.22
C ALA A 95 -5.72 -5.13 -12.32
N ARG A 96 -6.99 -4.92 -12.64
CA ARG A 96 -7.95 -5.99 -12.97
C ARG A 96 -8.56 -5.71 -14.33
N VAL A 97 -8.46 -6.66 -15.24
CA VAL A 97 -8.93 -6.53 -16.63
C VAL A 97 -9.58 -7.82 -17.12
N PRO A 98 -10.39 -7.79 -18.19
CA PRO A 98 -10.79 -9.00 -18.90
C PRO A 98 -9.55 -9.81 -19.32
N ARG A 99 -9.66 -11.15 -19.32
CA ARG A 99 -8.52 -12.05 -19.66
C ARG A 99 -7.88 -11.74 -21.01
N THR A 100 -8.67 -11.31 -21.99
CA THR A 100 -8.20 -10.93 -23.34
C THR A 100 -7.28 -9.71 -23.34
N LYS A 101 -7.24 -8.96 -22.22
CA LYS A 101 -6.45 -7.73 -22.04
C LYS A 101 -5.31 -7.90 -21.04
N ALA A 102 -5.01 -9.12 -20.59
CA ALA A 102 -3.94 -9.41 -19.64
C ALA A 102 -2.60 -8.79 -20.05
N LYS A 103 -2.20 -8.97 -21.32
CA LYS A 103 -0.95 -8.41 -21.86
C LYS A 103 -0.88 -6.88 -21.78
N LEU A 104 -2.00 -6.19 -22.02
CA LEU A 104 -2.07 -4.73 -21.93
C LEU A 104 -1.90 -4.28 -20.49
N ALA A 105 -2.57 -4.92 -19.53
CA ALA A 105 -2.43 -4.55 -18.12
C ALA A 105 -1.00 -4.78 -17.59
N VAL A 106 -0.33 -5.85 -18.04
CA VAL A 106 1.07 -6.10 -17.71
C VAL A 106 1.99 -5.07 -18.37
N ASP A 107 1.71 -4.69 -19.61
CA ASP A 107 2.47 -3.66 -20.32
C ASP A 107 2.37 -2.29 -19.63
N VAL A 108 1.16 -1.88 -19.22
CA VAL A 108 0.95 -0.63 -18.47
C VAL A 108 1.65 -0.68 -17.11
N LEU A 109 1.38 -1.69 -16.27
CA LEU A 109 2.00 -1.76 -14.93
C LEU A 109 3.52 -1.93 -14.99
N GLY A 110 4.01 -2.71 -15.95
CA GLY A 110 5.44 -2.91 -16.16
C GLY A 110 6.15 -1.62 -16.57
N ASP A 111 5.61 -0.91 -17.57
CA ASP A 111 6.18 0.37 -18.01
C ASP A 111 6.09 1.44 -16.91
N MET A 112 4.93 1.53 -16.25
CA MET A 112 4.67 2.47 -15.15
C MET A 112 5.70 2.33 -14.02
N LEU A 113 6.03 1.11 -13.60
CA LEU A 113 6.92 0.89 -12.45
C LEU A 113 8.40 0.85 -12.82
N PHE A 114 8.75 0.33 -13.99
CA PHE A 114 10.13 0.10 -14.40
C PHE A 114 10.72 1.20 -15.28
N ASP A 115 9.90 2.01 -15.95
CA ASP A 115 10.31 3.15 -16.77
C ASP A 115 9.50 4.44 -16.49
N PRO A 116 9.29 4.88 -15.22
CA PRO A 116 8.58 6.11 -14.89
C PRO A 116 9.37 7.38 -15.26
N LEU A 117 8.69 8.44 -15.69
CA LEU A 117 9.34 9.67 -16.16
C LEU A 117 9.81 10.60 -15.03
N PHE A 118 9.02 10.73 -13.97
CA PHE A 118 9.22 11.73 -12.91
C PHE A 118 9.47 13.14 -13.49
N ASP A 119 8.58 13.65 -14.33
CA ASP A 119 8.69 15.03 -14.85
C ASP A 119 8.72 16.03 -13.66
N PRO A 120 9.74 16.91 -13.55
CA PRO A 120 9.80 17.92 -12.50
C PRO A 120 8.53 18.78 -12.36
N LYS A 121 7.83 19.05 -13.46
CA LYS A 121 6.57 19.81 -13.42
C LYS A 121 5.45 19.01 -12.77
N GLU A 122 5.37 17.71 -13.04
CA GLU A 122 4.38 16.83 -12.42
C GLU A 122 4.71 16.60 -10.94
N VAL A 123 5.99 16.53 -10.56
CA VAL A 123 6.40 16.48 -9.15
C VAL A 123 5.85 17.67 -8.36
N GLU A 124 6.01 18.90 -8.88
CA GLU A 124 5.49 20.08 -8.19
C GLU A 124 3.97 20.19 -8.18
N LYS A 125 3.29 19.69 -9.22
CA LYS A 125 1.82 19.61 -9.23
C LYS A 125 1.32 18.61 -8.19
N GLU A 126 1.88 17.40 -8.18
CA GLU A 126 1.47 16.34 -7.27
C GLU A 126 1.80 16.66 -5.83
N ARG A 127 2.88 17.41 -5.56
CA ARG A 127 3.15 17.94 -4.21
C ARG A 127 1.95 18.71 -3.66
N LEU A 128 1.32 19.55 -4.48
CA LEU A 128 0.15 20.32 -4.05
C LEU A 128 -1.05 19.42 -3.79
N VAL A 129 -1.23 18.36 -4.60
CA VAL A 129 -2.29 17.35 -4.40
C VAL A 129 -2.09 16.60 -3.07
N VAL A 130 -0.88 16.09 -2.82
CA VAL A 130 -0.55 15.38 -1.56
C VAL A 130 -0.73 16.30 -0.34
N LEU A 131 -0.31 17.57 -0.43
CA LEU A 131 -0.51 18.54 0.65
C LEU A 131 -2.00 18.82 0.91
N GLU A 132 -2.82 18.85 -0.13
CA GLU A 132 -4.26 19.04 0.03
C GLU A 132 -4.93 17.81 0.63
N GLU A 133 -4.52 16.60 0.22
CA GLU A 133 -5.00 15.36 0.80
C GLU A 133 -4.70 15.27 2.31
N LEU A 134 -3.48 15.64 2.73
CA LEU A 134 -3.12 15.74 4.14
C LEU A 134 -4.05 16.67 4.92
N ARG A 135 -4.44 17.81 4.34
CA ARG A 135 -5.38 18.74 4.97
C ARG A 135 -6.79 18.17 5.03
N MET A 136 -7.23 17.51 3.97
CA MET A 136 -8.53 16.82 3.94
C MET A 136 -8.63 15.77 5.05
N TYR A 137 -7.56 15.00 5.30
CA TYR A 137 -7.53 14.06 6.44
C TYR A 137 -7.63 14.79 7.79
N LEU A 138 -6.88 15.88 7.97
CA LEU A 138 -6.95 16.68 9.21
C LEU A 138 -8.33 17.31 9.43
N ASP A 139 -9.08 17.56 8.35
CA ASP A 139 -10.43 18.10 8.36
C ASP A 139 -11.54 17.06 8.43
N SER A 140 -11.20 15.77 8.38
CA SER A 140 -12.11 14.66 8.67
C SER A 140 -11.87 14.14 10.10
N PRO A 141 -12.67 14.55 11.11
CA PRO A 141 -12.44 14.14 12.50
C PRO A 141 -12.57 12.62 12.71
N GLN A 142 -13.38 11.96 11.88
CA GLN A 142 -13.56 10.51 11.90
C GLN A 142 -12.31 9.76 11.44
N GLU A 143 -11.56 10.29 10.48
CA GLU A 143 -10.29 9.69 10.04
C GLU A 143 -9.15 10.12 10.97
N TYR A 144 -9.09 11.41 11.30
CA TYR A 144 -8.00 11.98 12.10
C TYR A 144 -7.87 11.38 13.50
N VAL A 145 -8.97 10.92 14.11
CA VAL A 145 -8.92 10.23 15.41
C VAL A 145 -8.08 8.94 15.33
N HIS A 146 -8.06 8.25 14.18
CA HIS A 146 -7.22 7.07 13.97
C HIS A 146 -5.73 7.45 13.90
N SER A 147 -5.37 8.52 13.17
CA SER A 147 -4.00 9.03 13.15
C SER A 147 -3.50 9.41 14.55
N LEU A 148 -4.35 10.10 15.33
CA LEU A 148 -4.05 10.43 16.73
C LEU A 148 -3.86 9.17 17.59
N PHE A 149 -4.69 8.15 17.37
CA PHE A 149 -4.60 6.86 18.05
C PHE A 149 -3.30 6.10 17.71
N GLU A 150 -2.87 6.11 16.45
CA GLU A 150 -1.59 5.53 16.06
C GLU A 150 -0.40 6.29 16.68
N GLN A 151 -0.44 7.62 16.65
CA GLN A 151 0.60 8.49 17.19
C GLN A 151 0.83 8.23 18.70
N ILE A 152 -0.24 8.10 19.48
CA ILE A 152 -0.13 7.81 20.91
C ILE A 152 0.21 6.36 21.22
N SER A 153 -0.13 5.43 20.31
CA SER A 153 0.23 4.01 20.43
C SER A 153 1.72 3.79 20.18
N TRP A 154 2.33 4.56 19.27
CA TRP A 154 3.74 4.45 18.90
C TRP A 154 4.45 5.81 18.92
N PRO A 155 4.65 6.40 20.11
CA PRO A 155 5.35 7.68 20.22
C PRO A 155 6.80 7.55 19.74
N ASN A 156 7.27 8.53 18.96
CA ASN A 156 8.63 8.58 18.41
C ASN A 156 9.02 7.32 17.61
N HIS A 157 8.06 6.68 16.94
CA HIS A 157 8.28 5.47 16.16
C HIS A 157 7.56 5.58 14.80
N PRO A 158 8.15 5.12 13.68
CA PRO A 158 7.56 5.30 12.34
C PRO A 158 6.13 4.77 12.18
N LEU A 159 5.75 3.69 12.89
CA LEU A 159 4.37 3.18 12.93
C LEU A 159 3.33 4.20 13.42
N GLY A 160 3.72 5.16 14.27
CA GLY A 160 2.82 6.21 14.76
C GLY A 160 2.77 7.44 13.87
N ARG A 161 3.51 7.45 12.75
CA ARG A 161 3.53 8.55 11.79
C ARG A 161 2.48 8.36 10.71
N GLU A 162 1.85 9.44 10.28
CA GLU A 162 0.92 9.41 9.15
C GLU A 162 1.58 8.90 7.86
N ILE A 163 0.84 8.14 7.03
CA ILE A 163 1.39 7.53 5.80
C ILE A 163 1.82 8.61 4.80
N GLY A 164 1.00 9.65 4.64
CA GLY A 164 1.30 10.80 3.79
C GLY A 164 2.41 11.72 4.32
N GLY A 165 2.98 11.43 5.50
CA GLY A 165 4.02 12.24 6.12
C GLY A 165 3.49 13.52 6.77
N THR A 166 4.23 14.62 6.64
CA THR A 166 3.86 15.93 7.22
C THR A 166 3.92 17.01 6.15
N GLU A 167 3.20 18.13 6.34
CA GLU A 167 3.32 19.26 5.42
C GLU A 167 4.79 19.74 5.28
N THR A 168 5.57 19.71 6.37
CA THR A 168 6.97 20.12 6.35
C THR A 168 7.83 19.19 5.51
N SER A 169 7.75 17.88 5.75
CA SER A 169 8.53 16.89 4.99
C SER A 169 8.12 16.86 3.51
N VAL A 170 6.82 16.86 3.21
CA VAL A 170 6.32 16.84 1.83
C VAL A 170 6.72 18.10 1.06
N ARG A 171 6.80 19.26 1.70
CA ARG A 171 7.33 20.49 1.07
C ARG A 171 8.83 20.42 0.80
N ALA A 172 9.58 19.69 1.61
CA ALA A 172 11.03 19.58 1.49
C ALA A 172 11.49 18.50 0.48
N LEU A 173 10.68 17.46 0.25
CA LEU A 173 11.02 16.36 -0.66
C LEU A 173 11.30 16.83 -2.08
N THR A 174 12.53 16.65 -2.56
CA THR A 174 12.93 16.96 -3.94
C THR A 174 12.70 15.77 -4.87
N ARG A 175 12.74 16.01 -6.18
CA ARG A 175 12.68 14.93 -7.18
C ARG A 175 13.83 13.94 -7.00
N GLU A 176 15.01 14.45 -6.64
CA GLU A 176 16.20 13.66 -6.38
C GLU A 176 16.01 12.75 -5.17
N ASP A 177 15.33 13.23 -4.12
CA ASP A 177 14.97 12.41 -2.96
C ASP A 177 14.02 11.27 -3.35
N LEU A 178 12.99 11.56 -4.16
CA LEU A 178 12.06 10.55 -4.68
C LEU A 178 12.81 9.46 -5.45
N LEU A 179 13.65 9.86 -6.40
CA LEU A 179 14.44 8.92 -7.21
C LEU A 179 15.48 8.17 -6.38
N GLY A 180 16.09 8.82 -5.39
CA GLY A 180 17.01 8.19 -4.45
C GLY A 180 16.32 7.08 -3.66
N TYR A 181 15.17 7.39 -3.04
CA TYR A 181 14.38 6.43 -2.30
C TYR A 181 13.87 5.27 -3.18
N LEU A 182 13.42 5.59 -4.40
CA LEU A 182 13.03 4.61 -5.41
C LEU A 182 14.17 3.60 -5.70
N ASN A 183 15.37 4.11 -5.97
CA ASN A 183 16.56 3.29 -6.25
C ASN A 183 17.03 2.48 -5.03
N GLN A 184 16.76 2.96 -3.82
CA GLN A 184 17.15 2.30 -2.59
C GLN A 184 16.19 1.16 -2.20
N HIS A 185 14.88 1.32 -2.43
CA HIS A 185 13.87 0.44 -1.82
C HIS A 185 13.02 -0.39 -2.81
N TYR A 186 12.83 0.05 -4.06
CA TYR A 186 11.99 -0.63 -5.05
C TYR A 186 12.80 -1.67 -5.83
N LEU A 187 13.25 -2.69 -5.09
CA LEU A 187 14.18 -3.71 -5.54
C LEU A 187 13.44 -5.00 -5.92
N LEU A 188 13.87 -5.71 -6.97
CA LEU A 188 13.26 -6.99 -7.37
C LEU A 188 13.26 -8.02 -6.22
N ARG A 189 14.35 -8.12 -5.46
CA ARG A 189 14.43 -8.99 -4.26
C ARG A 189 13.47 -8.62 -3.13
N ASN A 190 12.93 -7.40 -3.16
CA ASN A 190 11.94 -6.90 -2.20
C ASN A 190 10.51 -6.89 -2.77
N MET A 191 10.32 -7.47 -3.95
CA MET A 191 9.09 -7.42 -4.72
C MET A 191 8.37 -8.78 -4.70
N VAL A 192 7.05 -8.72 -4.64
CA VAL A 192 6.15 -9.84 -4.90
C VAL A 192 5.22 -9.44 -6.03
N VAL A 193 5.15 -10.27 -7.08
CA VAL A 193 4.14 -10.13 -8.12
C VAL A 193 3.12 -11.22 -7.92
N THR A 194 1.84 -10.86 -7.97
CA THR A 194 0.74 -11.80 -7.85
C THR A 194 -0.14 -11.72 -9.09
N MET A 195 -0.59 -12.87 -9.60
CA MET A 195 -1.57 -12.93 -10.69
C MET A 195 -2.62 -14.00 -10.40
N ALA A 196 -3.90 -13.64 -10.51
CA ALA A 196 -5.01 -14.56 -10.33
C ALA A 196 -6.00 -14.42 -11.49
N GLY A 197 -6.37 -15.52 -12.12
CA GLY A 197 -7.24 -15.55 -13.30
C GLY A 197 -7.09 -16.84 -14.11
N PRO A 198 -7.67 -16.92 -15.32
CA PRO A 198 -7.57 -18.10 -16.18
C PRO A 198 -6.22 -18.11 -16.92
N LEU A 199 -5.13 -18.22 -16.17
CA LEU A 199 -3.75 -18.36 -16.64
C LEU A 199 -2.96 -19.24 -15.68
N ASN A 200 -2.00 -19.99 -16.22
CA ASN A 200 -1.07 -20.80 -15.44
C ASN A 200 0.18 -19.98 -15.05
N GLN A 201 1.06 -20.57 -14.23
CA GLN A 201 2.24 -19.87 -13.72
C GLN A 201 3.23 -19.45 -14.82
N ASP A 202 3.49 -20.33 -15.80
CA ASP A 202 4.47 -20.06 -16.86
C ASP A 202 4.02 -18.92 -17.77
N GLU A 203 2.73 -18.88 -18.11
CA GLU A 203 2.14 -17.75 -18.83
C GLU A 203 2.28 -16.44 -18.02
N ALA A 204 1.95 -16.48 -16.73
CA ALA A 204 1.99 -15.31 -15.87
C ALA A 204 3.41 -14.73 -15.73
N ILE A 205 4.42 -15.59 -15.53
CA ILE A 205 5.83 -15.20 -15.47
C ILE A 205 6.27 -14.65 -16.83
N GLY A 206 5.96 -15.35 -17.92
CA GLY A 206 6.36 -14.93 -19.27
C GLY A 206 5.78 -13.56 -19.69
N LEU A 207 4.64 -13.15 -19.14
CA LEU A 207 4.08 -11.82 -19.40
C LEU A 207 4.89 -10.69 -18.75
N ILE A 208 5.29 -10.86 -17.49
CA ILE A 208 5.88 -9.77 -16.67
C ILE A 208 7.41 -9.78 -16.64
N GLU A 209 8.05 -10.94 -16.80
CA GLU A 209 9.51 -11.09 -16.73
C GLU A 209 10.27 -10.11 -17.64
N PRO A 210 9.82 -9.78 -18.87
CA PRO A 210 10.50 -8.78 -19.72
C PRO A 210 10.59 -7.37 -19.12
N TYR A 211 9.74 -7.03 -18.15
CA TYR A 211 9.74 -5.74 -17.46
C TYR A 211 10.62 -5.75 -16.21
N LEU A 212 10.96 -6.91 -15.65
CA LEU A 212 11.65 -7.04 -14.38
C LEU A 212 13.13 -6.68 -14.49
N ARG A 213 13.42 -5.39 -14.57
CA ARG A 213 14.77 -4.85 -14.66
C ARG A 213 15.26 -4.46 -13.26
N PRO A 214 16.42 -4.96 -12.81
CA PRO A 214 17.01 -4.50 -11.56
C PRO A 214 17.22 -2.98 -11.60
N ARG A 215 16.84 -2.31 -10.51
CA ARG A 215 17.08 -0.89 -10.31
C ARG A 215 17.89 -0.69 -9.03
N GLY A 216 18.82 0.27 -9.07
CA GLY A 216 19.61 0.71 -7.94
C GLY A 216 20.47 -0.39 -7.30
N ASN A 217 21.07 -0.05 -6.17
CA ASN A 217 22.01 -0.90 -5.43
C ASN A 217 21.68 -0.94 -3.93
N GLY A 218 20.44 -0.60 -3.54
CA GLY A 218 20.03 -0.57 -2.14
C GLY A 218 20.06 -1.94 -1.45
N THR A 219 19.45 -2.06 -0.29
CA THR A 219 19.29 -3.35 0.39
C THR A 219 17.85 -3.51 0.83
N VAL A 220 17.38 -4.74 1.02
CA VAL A 220 16.06 -4.97 1.61
C VAL A 220 16.03 -4.24 2.96
N PRO A 221 15.11 -3.29 3.16
CA PRO A 221 15.17 -2.44 4.34
C PRO A 221 14.85 -3.27 5.60
N ALA A 222 15.65 -3.07 6.63
CA ALA A 222 15.28 -3.52 7.97
C ALA A 222 14.18 -2.60 8.52
N PHE A 223 13.31 -3.12 9.37
CA PHE A 223 12.33 -2.31 10.09
C PHE A 223 12.76 -2.17 11.55
N LEU A 224 12.48 -1.02 12.15
CA LEU A 224 12.59 -0.82 13.59
C LEU A 224 11.51 -1.64 14.30
N PRO A 225 11.85 -2.65 15.13
CA PRO A 225 10.84 -3.46 15.81
C PRO A 225 9.99 -2.61 16.76
N SER A 226 8.68 -2.86 16.78
CA SER A 226 7.82 -2.24 17.78
C SER A 226 7.98 -2.98 19.10
N ILE A 227 8.52 -2.30 20.11
CA ILE A 227 8.68 -2.81 21.47
C ILE A 227 7.42 -2.61 22.34
N GLY A 228 6.30 -2.18 21.73
CA GLY A 228 5.10 -1.73 22.44
C GLY A 228 5.37 -0.50 23.32
N ASN A 229 4.32 0.02 23.95
CA ASN A 229 4.43 1.14 24.89
C ASN A 229 4.68 0.70 26.35
N GLY A 230 5.10 -0.55 26.59
CA GLY A 230 5.24 -1.13 27.92
C GLY A 230 3.92 -1.25 28.69
N LEU A 231 2.79 -1.39 27.99
CA LEU A 231 1.42 -1.49 28.53
C LEU A 231 0.97 -0.27 29.36
N ARG A 232 1.61 0.89 29.17
CA ARG A 232 1.22 2.11 29.88
C ARG A 232 -0.05 2.69 29.24
N PRO A 233 -1.11 2.95 30.02
CA PRO A 233 -2.28 3.64 29.49
C PRO A 233 -1.88 5.07 29.14
N ASN A 234 -2.18 5.49 27.91
CA ASN A 234 -1.99 6.85 27.44
C ASN A 234 -3.33 7.38 26.93
N VAL A 235 -3.59 8.68 27.13
CA VAL A 235 -4.78 9.36 26.60
C VAL A 235 -4.33 10.64 25.88
N LEU A 236 -4.84 10.84 24.66
CA LEU A 236 -4.65 12.07 23.88
C LEU A 236 -6.02 12.68 23.61
N ILE A 237 -6.21 13.92 24.03
CA ILE A 237 -7.45 14.67 23.78
C ILE A 237 -7.12 15.82 22.84
N LYS A 238 -7.72 15.80 21.66
CA LYS A 238 -7.64 16.89 20.69
C LYS A 238 -8.99 17.60 20.63
N GLN A 239 -9.01 18.86 21.01
CA GLN A 239 -10.20 19.71 20.85
C GLN A 239 -10.26 20.24 19.40
N LYS A 240 -11.38 20.01 18.72
CA LYS A 240 -11.70 20.57 17.40
C LYS A 240 -13.19 20.95 17.37
N LYS A 241 -13.53 22.04 16.70
CA LYS A 241 -14.92 22.49 16.52
C LYS A 241 -15.64 21.53 15.58
N THR A 242 -16.43 20.62 16.14
CA THR A 242 -17.14 19.54 15.46
C THR A 242 -18.49 19.30 16.16
N GLU A 243 -19.46 18.70 15.47
CA GLU A 243 -20.78 18.41 16.04
C GLU A 243 -20.80 17.15 16.93
N GLN A 244 -19.79 16.28 16.80
CA GLN A 244 -19.70 14.99 17.49
C GLN A 244 -18.29 14.73 18.02
N ALA A 245 -18.20 14.02 19.14
CA ALA A 245 -16.94 13.51 19.65
C ALA A 245 -16.60 12.17 18.98
N HIS A 246 -15.35 12.02 18.55
CA HIS A 246 -14.82 10.77 17.98
C HIS A 246 -13.84 10.15 18.98
N LEU A 247 -13.98 8.85 19.25
CA LEU A 247 -13.20 8.13 20.26
C LEU A 247 -12.60 6.85 19.67
N CYS A 248 -11.30 6.68 19.85
CA CYS A 248 -10.60 5.41 19.64
C CYS A 248 -10.11 4.85 20.97
N LEU A 249 -10.36 3.57 21.20
CA LEU A 249 -9.82 2.80 22.32
C LEU A 249 -9.22 1.52 21.76
N GLY A 250 -7.99 1.22 22.13
CA GLY A 250 -7.33 -0.02 21.74
C GLY A 250 -6.16 -0.32 22.66
N VAL A 251 -5.62 -1.52 22.49
CA VAL A 251 -4.49 -2.05 23.24
C VAL A 251 -3.49 -2.65 22.27
N HIS A 252 -2.22 -2.72 22.66
CA HIS A 252 -1.25 -3.45 21.84
C HIS A 252 -1.62 -4.93 21.80
N ALA A 253 -1.73 -5.46 20.58
CA ALA A 253 -1.91 -6.87 20.32
C ALA A 253 -0.56 -7.52 19.95
N PRO A 254 -0.44 -8.85 20.12
CA PRO A 254 0.62 -9.64 19.52
C PRO A 254 0.81 -9.37 18.03
N SER A 255 2.02 -9.61 17.53
CA SER A 255 2.34 -9.47 16.10
C SER A 255 1.47 -10.39 15.23
N TYR A 256 1.28 -10.02 13.96
CA TYR A 256 0.70 -10.91 12.95
C TYR A 256 1.44 -12.24 12.79
N MET A 257 2.72 -12.28 13.17
CA MET A 257 3.57 -13.48 13.15
C MET A 257 3.53 -14.27 14.47
N ASP A 258 2.79 -13.79 15.47
CA ASP A 258 2.65 -14.48 16.75
C ASP A 258 1.78 -15.74 16.59
N LYS A 259 2.12 -16.80 17.32
CA LYS A 259 1.35 -18.05 17.36
C LYS A 259 -0.08 -17.83 17.88
N ASP A 260 -0.27 -16.82 18.74
CA ASP A 260 -1.55 -16.55 19.40
C ASP A 260 -2.40 -15.55 18.61
N ARG A 261 -1.99 -15.15 17.40
CA ARG A 261 -2.73 -14.21 16.53
C ARG A 261 -4.21 -14.57 16.35
N HIS A 262 -4.51 -15.87 16.22
CA HIS A 262 -5.87 -16.35 16.01
C HIS A 262 -6.76 -16.16 17.25
N VAL A 263 -6.17 -16.10 18.44
CA VAL A 263 -6.89 -15.78 19.67
C VAL A 263 -7.39 -14.33 19.62
N ILE A 264 -6.55 -13.42 19.11
CA ILE A 264 -6.91 -12.00 18.93
C ILE A 264 -7.97 -11.83 17.84
N ASP A 265 -7.85 -12.55 16.72
CA ASP A 265 -8.86 -12.53 15.65
C ASP A 265 -10.25 -12.92 16.19
N ILE A 266 -10.33 -13.99 16.99
CA ILE A 266 -11.57 -14.43 17.62
C ILE A 266 -12.09 -13.38 18.62
N LEU A 267 -11.20 -12.79 19.43
CA LEU A 267 -11.59 -11.73 20.38
C LEU A 267 -12.19 -10.52 19.65
N ASN A 268 -11.58 -10.08 18.55
CA ASN A 268 -12.09 -9.00 17.71
C ASN A 268 -13.48 -9.34 17.14
N CYS A 269 -13.68 -10.58 16.70
CA CYS A 269 -14.97 -11.04 16.20
C CYS A 269 -16.06 -10.94 17.28
N VAL A 270 -15.80 -11.40 18.50
CA VAL A 270 -16.75 -11.35 19.63
C VAL A 270 -17.05 -9.90 20.05
N LEU A 271 -16.05 -9.03 20.06
CA LEU A 271 -16.18 -7.66 20.55
C LEU A 271 -16.78 -6.69 19.53
N GLY A 272 -16.45 -6.82 18.24
CA GLY A 272 -16.73 -5.77 17.26
C GLY A 272 -17.29 -6.20 15.89
N GLU A 273 -17.14 -7.47 15.47
CA GLU A 273 -17.60 -7.89 14.15
C GLU A 273 -19.03 -8.44 14.18
N GLY A 274 -19.89 -7.90 13.30
CA GLY A 274 -21.30 -8.30 13.20
C GLY A 274 -22.25 -7.49 14.08
N MET A 275 -23.51 -7.43 13.68
CA MET A 275 -24.56 -6.66 14.37
C MET A 275 -24.89 -7.21 15.78
N SER A 276 -24.50 -8.45 16.07
CA SER A 276 -24.65 -9.13 17.36
C SER A 276 -23.40 -9.04 18.26
N SER A 277 -22.35 -8.34 17.82
CA SER A 277 -21.14 -8.16 18.64
C SER A 277 -21.46 -7.39 19.92
N ARG A 278 -20.69 -7.64 20.98
CA ARG A 278 -20.96 -7.06 22.31
C ARG A 278 -20.96 -5.53 22.23
N ASN A 279 -19.99 -4.90 21.57
CA ASN A 279 -19.96 -3.43 21.48
C ASN A 279 -21.17 -2.85 20.75
N ARG A 280 -21.67 -3.49 19.69
CA ARG A 280 -22.84 -2.98 18.94
C ARG A 280 -24.17 -3.23 19.63
N SER A 281 -24.27 -4.30 20.42
CA SER A 281 -25.50 -4.65 21.17
C SER A 281 -25.65 -3.86 22.48
N THR A 282 -24.57 -3.52 23.18
CA THR A 282 -24.64 -2.68 24.40
C THR A 282 -24.60 -1.18 24.15
N ASN A 283 -24.03 -0.69 23.04
CA ASN A 283 -23.92 0.77 22.79
C ASN A 283 -25.00 1.32 21.85
N ARG A 284 -26.01 0.51 21.48
CA ARG A 284 -27.19 0.95 20.70
C ARG A 284 -28.47 1.07 21.52
N SER A 285 -28.41 0.90 22.84
CA SER A 285 -29.52 1.16 23.76
C SER A 285 -29.55 2.61 24.22
#